data_AF-X6N9B8-F1
#
_entry.id   AF-X6N9B8-F1
#
_cell.length_a   1.000
_cell.length_b   1.000
_cell.length_c   1.000
_cell.angle_alpha   90.00
_cell.angle_beta   90.00
_cell.angle_gamma   90.00
#
_symmetry.space_group_name_H-M   'P 1'
#
loop_
_entity.id
_entity.type
_entity.pdbx_description
1 polymer ?
#
loop_
_entity_poly.entity_id
_entity_poly.type
_entity_poly.pdbx_seq_one_letter_code
_entity_poly.pdbx_strand_id
1 'polypeptide(L)'
;KKKKKKKKKKKKKVNGQVQPTITIAQGEWLRLQLLDADPQGSFMPLFEDPLDNCEFYYIAADGIFFDKTRNLIKNKHFNIKKKKTTYFYTHTQKKRSPYYGQLYLSMGGRAEVIVKCNVPGTYRVRNTFAYPANHTVFQTLQCNPVYQTNVTLFNIVVNSTTVAANSALDPEALAFPPKVGYLADTIQTAEVIHSEPRCTNYDTTEFPHFLLKRFPDPKNTSVCSTVSADINDFGQQELTAKLFGINGQYFRTDLPLAVVAPNQIYELSIMFFSHPFHQHINPFQLTSNISNGFIGQTGEWRDVISSGCPHHCVASPTVPCFKARTRTQDYTGKVIMHCHFLPHEDRGMMGFYEISDELCTNGTSSPLPDNHQSCDITQSSYQFCLLSSQSNRNDALSAILCTNIFAVFFLLLFFYSLILFKIEIQKKKSFITKT
;
A
#
# COMPACT_ATOMS: atom_id res chain seq x y z
N LYS A 1 0.28 -5.29 42.14
CA LYS A 1 -0.86 -5.63 41.25
C LYS A 1 -0.68 -5.01 39.86
N LYS A 2 0.03 -5.69 38.94
CA LYS A 2 0.15 -5.23 37.53
C LYS A 2 -1.19 -5.52 36.81
N LYS A 3 -2.08 -4.52 36.72
CA LYS A 3 -3.24 -4.60 35.82
C LYS A 3 -2.70 -4.71 34.40
N LYS A 4 -2.68 -5.93 33.83
CA LYS A 4 -2.55 -6.15 32.39
C LYS A 4 -3.66 -5.34 31.73
N LYS A 5 -3.33 -4.14 31.20
CA LYS A 5 -4.23 -3.43 30.29
C LYS A 5 -4.46 -4.39 29.12
N LYS A 6 -5.58 -5.11 29.12
CA LYS A 6 -6.05 -5.86 27.96
C LYS A 6 -6.13 -4.84 26.83
N LYS A 7 -5.13 -4.80 25.94
CA LYS A 7 -5.23 -4.03 24.69
C LYS A 7 -6.55 -4.48 24.06
N LYS A 8 -7.56 -3.60 24.02
CA LYS A 8 -8.84 -3.89 23.36
C LYS A 8 -8.49 -4.23 21.93
N LYS A 9 -8.54 -5.53 21.56
CA LYS A 9 -8.36 -5.94 20.16
C LYS A 9 -9.42 -5.20 19.36
N LYS A 10 -9.02 -4.36 18.40
CA LYS A 10 -9.95 -3.69 17.50
C LYS A 10 -10.82 -4.79 16.86
N LYS A 11 -12.11 -4.78 17.14
CA LYS A 11 -13.05 -5.72 16.54
C LYS A 11 -13.26 -5.29 15.09
N LYS A 12 -13.09 -6.21 14.15
CA LYS A 12 -13.43 -5.98 12.75
C LYS A 12 -14.95 -5.91 12.62
N LYS A 13 -15.41 -5.00 11.77
CA LYS A 13 -16.83 -4.72 11.57
C LYS A 13 -17.19 -4.95 10.12
N VAL A 14 -18.42 -5.39 9.90
CA VAL A 14 -19.09 -5.46 8.61
C VAL A 14 -20.39 -4.70 8.78
N ASN A 15 -20.61 -3.66 7.96
CA ASN A 15 -21.76 -2.76 8.06
C ASN A 15 -22.00 -2.24 9.50
N GLY A 16 -20.92 -1.85 10.18
CA GLY A 16 -20.96 -1.34 11.56
C GLY A 16 -21.10 -2.41 12.66
N GLN A 17 -21.38 -3.66 12.31
CA GLN A 17 -21.63 -4.77 13.25
C GLN A 17 -20.43 -5.70 13.38
N VAL A 18 -20.30 -6.36 14.54
CA VAL A 18 -19.26 -7.37 14.78
C VAL A 18 -19.83 -8.74 14.45
N GLN A 19 -19.27 -9.43 13.46
CA GLN A 19 -19.69 -10.78 13.05
C GLN A 19 -21.20 -10.88 12.78
N PRO A 20 -21.77 -9.98 11.93
CA PRO A 20 -23.18 -10.11 11.57
C PRO A 20 -23.44 -11.41 10.83
N THR A 21 -24.71 -11.78 10.78
CA THR A 21 -25.20 -12.96 10.06
C THR A 21 -26.09 -12.51 8.91
N ILE A 22 -25.87 -13.12 7.74
CA ILE A 22 -26.74 -13.04 6.58
C ILE A 22 -27.45 -14.39 6.48
N THR A 23 -28.77 -14.40 6.42
CA THR A 23 -29.56 -15.63 6.29
C THR A 23 -30.09 -15.76 4.87
N ILE A 24 -29.92 -16.93 4.27
CA ILE A 24 -30.43 -17.29 2.94
C ILE A 24 -31.12 -18.65 2.99
N ALA A 25 -31.98 -18.90 2.01
CA ALA A 25 -32.59 -20.21 1.78
C ALA A 25 -31.62 -21.18 1.09
N GLN A 26 -31.85 -22.48 1.26
CA GLN A 26 -31.09 -23.52 0.57
C GLN A 26 -31.25 -23.37 -0.95
N GLY A 27 -30.12 -23.29 -1.65
CA GLY A 27 -30.07 -23.10 -3.10
C GLY A 27 -30.32 -21.66 -3.57
N GLU A 28 -30.51 -20.70 -2.66
CA GLU A 28 -30.62 -19.27 -2.99
C GLU A 28 -29.26 -18.70 -3.43
N TRP A 29 -29.28 -17.85 -4.45
CA TRP A 29 -28.12 -17.07 -4.86
C TRP A 29 -28.00 -15.79 -4.03
N LEU A 30 -26.86 -15.60 -3.37
CA LEU A 30 -26.50 -14.39 -2.65
C LEU A 30 -25.42 -13.63 -3.42
N ARG A 31 -25.68 -12.38 -3.81
CA ARG A 31 -24.67 -11.47 -4.37
C ARG A 31 -24.09 -10.60 -3.25
N LEU A 32 -22.80 -10.73 -3.00
CA LEU A 32 -22.04 -9.96 -2.04
C LEU A 32 -21.26 -8.87 -2.75
N GLN A 33 -21.52 -7.61 -2.41
CA GLN A 33 -20.71 -6.46 -2.77
C GLN A 33 -19.82 -6.11 -1.59
N LEU A 34 -18.55 -6.48 -1.69
CA LEU A 34 -17.56 -6.29 -0.64
C LEU A 34 -16.78 -5.02 -0.91
N LEU A 35 -16.62 -4.19 0.12
CA LEU A 35 -15.77 -3.01 0.12
C LEU A 35 -14.81 -3.11 1.31
N ASP A 36 -13.53 -2.89 1.06
CA ASP A 36 -12.59 -2.59 2.14
C ASP A 36 -12.57 -1.09 2.41
N ALA A 37 -13.31 -0.69 3.44
CA ALA A 37 -13.35 0.70 3.91
C ALA A 37 -12.36 0.96 5.07
N ASP A 38 -11.39 0.07 5.30
CA ASP A 38 -10.41 0.26 6.37
C ASP A 38 -9.30 1.23 5.93
N PRO A 39 -8.97 2.24 6.75
CA PRO A 39 -8.02 3.29 6.35
C PRO A 39 -6.55 2.84 6.45
N GLN A 40 -6.26 1.67 7.02
CA GLN A 40 -4.90 1.26 7.38
C GLN A 40 -4.51 -0.18 7.01
N GLY A 41 -5.40 -1.00 6.47
CA GLY A 41 -4.96 -2.31 6.00
C GLY A 41 -5.95 -3.04 5.14
N SER A 42 -5.40 -3.86 4.24
CA SER A 42 -6.13 -4.73 3.33
C SER A 42 -6.71 -5.94 4.07
N PHE A 43 -7.84 -6.45 3.58
CA PHE A 43 -8.37 -7.74 4.02
C PHE A 43 -7.99 -8.87 3.07
N MET A 44 -7.94 -10.07 3.62
CA MET A 44 -7.81 -11.30 2.85
C MET A 44 -8.96 -12.23 3.23
N PRO A 45 -10.18 -11.98 2.70
CA PRO A 45 -11.36 -12.79 3.00
C PRO A 45 -11.17 -14.23 2.51
N LEU A 46 -11.51 -15.19 3.36
CA LEU A 46 -11.56 -16.61 3.09
C LEU A 46 -12.99 -17.08 3.31
N PHE A 47 -13.60 -17.55 2.23
CA PHE A 47 -14.89 -18.22 2.22
C PHE A 47 -14.68 -19.68 2.65
N GLU A 48 -15.07 -19.99 3.88
CA GLU A 48 -14.88 -21.33 4.43
C GLU A 48 -15.98 -22.28 3.97
N ASP A 49 -15.56 -23.32 3.26
CA ASP A 49 -16.40 -24.45 2.92
C ASP A 49 -15.54 -25.72 2.80
N PRO A 50 -15.34 -26.44 3.93
CA PRO A 50 -14.50 -27.63 3.96
C PRO A 50 -15.19 -28.88 3.41
N LEU A 51 -16.51 -28.84 3.20
CA LEU A 51 -17.31 -29.97 2.72
C LEU A 51 -17.80 -29.77 1.28
N ASP A 52 -17.37 -28.69 0.61
CA ASP A 52 -17.76 -28.32 -0.75
C ASP A 52 -19.31 -28.28 -0.93
N ASN A 53 -20.00 -27.75 0.08
CA ASN A 53 -21.45 -27.58 0.09
C ASN A 53 -21.93 -26.30 -0.62
N CYS A 54 -20.99 -25.40 -0.94
CA CYS A 54 -21.23 -24.09 -1.49
C CYS A 54 -20.35 -23.83 -2.72
N GLU A 55 -20.86 -22.98 -3.58
CA GLU A 55 -20.19 -22.49 -4.77
C GLU A 55 -20.00 -20.98 -4.64
N PHE A 56 -18.80 -20.50 -4.98
CA PHE A 56 -18.43 -19.10 -4.86
C PHE A 56 -17.76 -18.63 -6.13
N TYR A 57 -18.27 -17.54 -6.69
CA TYR A 57 -17.76 -17.00 -7.93
C TYR A 57 -17.50 -15.50 -7.83
N TYR A 58 -16.30 -15.10 -8.22
CA TYR A 58 -15.86 -13.72 -8.27
C TYR A 58 -16.14 -13.14 -9.66
N ILE A 59 -16.96 -12.10 -9.72
CA ILE A 59 -17.58 -11.61 -10.96
C ILE A 59 -17.17 -10.18 -11.33
N ALA A 60 -16.76 -9.35 -10.37
CA ALA A 60 -16.33 -7.99 -10.64
C ALA A 60 -15.32 -7.50 -9.60
N ALA A 61 -14.42 -6.61 -10.01
CA ALA A 61 -13.53 -5.85 -9.13
C ALA A 61 -13.78 -4.35 -9.35
N ASP A 62 -13.75 -3.56 -8.28
CA ASP A 62 -13.86 -2.10 -8.35
C ASP A 62 -15.10 -1.58 -9.12
N GLY A 63 -16.18 -2.38 -9.14
CA GLY A 63 -17.42 -2.05 -9.86
C GLY A 63 -17.40 -2.41 -11.35
N ILE A 64 -16.35 -3.07 -11.84
CA ILE A 64 -16.19 -3.47 -13.24
C ILE A 64 -16.18 -5.00 -13.33
N PHE A 65 -17.15 -5.56 -14.07
CA PHE A 65 -17.27 -6.99 -14.27
C PHE A 65 -16.05 -7.57 -14.99
N PHE A 66 -15.72 -8.83 -14.74
CA PHE A 66 -14.74 -9.56 -15.54
C PHE A 66 -15.36 -10.00 -16.87
N ASP A 67 -14.52 -10.35 -17.84
CA ASP A 67 -15.01 -10.92 -19.11
C ASP A 67 -15.64 -12.30 -18.90
N LYS A 68 -15.19 -13.02 -17.86
CA LYS A 68 -15.73 -14.30 -17.44
C LYS A 68 -15.73 -14.39 -15.92
N THR A 69 -16.80 -15.02 -15.42
CA THR A 69 -16.93 -15.39 -14.02
C THR A 69 -15.78 -16.29 -13.56
N ARG A 70 -15.30 -16.08 -12.32
CA ARG A 70 -14.16 -16.83 -11.77
C ARG A 70 -14.58 -17.67 -10.60
N ASN A 71 -14.46 -18.99 -10.72
CA ASN A 71 -14.72 -19.88 -9.60
C ASN A 71 -13.59 -19.80 -8.57
N LEU A 72 -13.94 -19.48 -7.32
CA LEU A 72 -12.97 -19.34 -6.24
C LEU A 72 -12.46 -20.69 -5.72
N ILE A 73 -13.17 -21.78 -5.97
CA ILE A 73 -13.00 -23.07 -5.32
C ILE A 73 -12.67 -24.22 -6.31
N LYS A 74 -12.88 -24.08 -7.62
CA LYS A 74 -12.76 -25.19 -8.60
C LYS A 74 -11.38 -25.88 -8.58
N ASN A 75 -11.42 -27.22 -8.53
CA ASN A 75 -10.32 -28.21 -8.39
C ASN A 75 -9.64 -28.30 -7.01
N LYS A 76 -10.37 -28.84 -6.02
CA LYS A 76 -9.86 -29.13 -4.67
C LYS A 76 -9.68 -30.63 -4.43
N HIS A 77 -8.45 -31.02 -4.11
CA HIS A 77 -8.25 -31.94 -2.99
C HIS A 77 -7.64 -31.10 -1.87
N PHE A 78 -8.50 -30.61 -0.98
CA PHE A 78 -8.08 -29.87 0.21
C PHE A 78 -7.92 -30.87 1.36
N ASN A 79 -6.67 -31.23 1.67
CA ASN A 79 -6.37 -32.10 2.80
C ASN A 79 -5.66 -31.28 3.88
N ILE A 80 -6.41 -30.71 4.83
CA ILE A 80 -5.82 -30.04 6.01
C ILE A 80 -5.20 -31.12 6.90
N LYS A 81 -3.96 -31.49 6.64
CA LYS A 81 -3.17 -32.19 7.65
C LYS A 81 -2.71 -31.16 8.68
N LYS A 82 -3.42 -31.09 9.81
CA LYS A 82 -2.96 -30.41 11.03
C LYS A 82 -1.61 -31.00 11.45
N LYS A 83 -0.50 -30.35 11.11
CA LYS A 83 0.74 -30.45 11.90
C LYS A 83 1.20 -29.05 12.27
N LYS A 84 1.66 -28.95 13.51
CA LYS A 84 1.92 -27.72 14.25
C LYS A 84 2.58 -26.64 13.38
N THR A 85 1.96 -25.46 13.37
CA THR A 85 2.53 -24.13 13.09
C THR A 85 2.98 -23.73 11.68
N THR A 86 2.91 -24.57 10.64
CA THR A 86 3.25 -24.10 9.28
C THR A 86 2.46 -24.85 8.20
N TYR A 87 1.73 -24.12 7.36
CA TYR A 87 0.96 -24.69 6.23
C TYR A 87 1.89 -24.80 5.01
N PHE A 88 2.20 -26.02 4.55
CA PHE A 88 3.00 -26.28 3.34
C PHE A 88 2.19 -27.11 2.32
N TYR A 89 2.32 -26.82 1.02
CA TYR A 89 1.67 -27.56 -0.07
C TYR A 89 2.68 -27.92 -1.17
N THR A 90 2.46 -29.04 -1.86
CA THR A 90 3.35 -29.63 -2.86
C THR A 90 3.06 -29.17 -4.30
N HIS A 91 4.13 -29.10 -5.10
CA HIS A 91 4.27 -28.48 -6.43
C HIS A 91 3.66 -29.31 -7.59
N THR A 92 2.33 -29.32 -7.79
CA THR A 92 1.73 -29.78 -9.07
C THR A 92 0.60 -28.85 -9.53
N GLN A 93 0.86 -28.09 -10.62
CA GLN A 93 0.16 -26.83 -10.94
C GLN A 93 -0.86 -26.86 -12.10
N LYS A 94 -1.26 -27.97 -12.71
CA LYS A 94 -1.94 -27.87 -14.02
C LYS A 94 -3.47 -27.68 -14.05
N LYS A 95 -4.21 -27.70 -12.93
CA LYS A 95 -5.67 -27.44 -12.95
C LYS A 95 -6.19 -26.99 -11.58
N ARG A 96 -5.84 -25.82 -11.04
CA ARG A 96 -6.40 -25.37 -9.73
C ARG A 96 -6.73 -23.88 -9.73
N SER A 97 -7.86 -23.49 -9.14
CA SER A 97 -8.20 -22.06 -8.93
C SER A 97 -7.09 -21.38 -8.12
N PRO A 98 -6.59 -20.20 -8.52
CA PRO A 98 -5.54 -19.50 -7.78
C PRO A 98 -6.03 -18.99 -6.41
N TYR A 99 -7.35 -18.88 -6.25
CA TYR A 99 -8.00 -18.25 -5.10
C TYR A 99 -8.16 -19.21 -3.91
N TYR A 100 -8.52 -20.48 -4.14
CA TYR A 100 -8.81 -21.45 -3.07
C TYR A 100 -9.79 -20.93 -1.99
N GLY A 101 -10.84 -20.23 -2.42
CA GLY A 101 -11.82 -19.58 -1.55
C GLY A 101 -11.32 -18.28 -0.92
N GLN A 102 -10.12 -17.82 -1.30
CA GLN A 102 -9.47 -16.64 -0.75
C GLN A 102 -9.41 -15.51 -1.77
N LEU A 103 -9.73 -14.30 -1.33
CA LEU A 103 -9.59 -13.09 -2.11
C LEU A 103 -8.60 -12.14 -1.45
N TYR A 104 -7.95 -11.31 -2.26
CA TYR A 104 -7.23 -10.14 -1.77
C TYR A 104 -8.08 -8.90 -2.03
N LEU A 105 -8.52 -8.24 -0.95
CA LEU A 105 -9.29 -7.00 -1.03
C LEU A 105 -8.36 -5.87 -0.56
N SER A 106 -7.85 -5.10 -1.52
CA SER A 106 -7.04 -3.91 -1.22
C SER A 106 -7.88 -2.87 -0.52
N MET A 107 -7.26 -2.04 0.31
CA MET A 107 -7.89 -0.86 0.90
C MET A 107 -8.52 0.02 -0.19
N GLY A 108 -9.78 0.42 -0.03
CA GLY A 108 -10.58 1.12 -1.04
C GLY A 108 -11.13 0.22 -2.16
N GLY A 109 -10.64 -1.02 -2.26
CA GLY A 109 -10.99 -1.97 -3.30
C GLY A 109 -12.36 -2.59 -3.09
N ARG A 110 -13.01 -2.94 -4.20
CA ARG A 110 -14.29 -3.63 -4.20
C ARG A 110 -14.19 -4.98 -4.87
N ALA A 111 -14.98 -5.93 -4.37
CA ALA A 111 -15.12 -7.25 -4.96
C ALA A 111 -16.59 -7.65 -4.97
N GLU A 112 -17.06 -8.21 -6.09
CA GLU A 112 -18.39 -8.78 -6.18
C GLU A 112 -18.31 -10.30 -6.28
N VAL A 113 -18.96 -10.98 -5.33
CA VAL A 113 -18.96 -12.45 -5.22
C VAL A 113 -20.39 -12.95 -5.19
N ILE A 114 -20.73 -13.88 -6.06
CA ILE A 114 -21.99 -14.63 -5.94
C ILE A 114 -21.74 -15.96 -5.23
N VAL A 115 -22.66 -16.31 -4.34
CA VAL A 115 -22.57 -17.47 -3.46
C VAL A 115 -23.87 -18.24 -3.52
N LYS A 116 -23.78 -19.56 -3.59
CA LYS A 116 -24.92 -20.46 -3.41
C LYS A 116 -24.49 -21.65 -2.57
N CYS A 117 -25.35 -22.04 -1.64
CA CYS A 117 -25.10 -23.17 -0.75
C CYS A 117 -26.27 -24.13 -0.79
N ASN A 118 -25.98 -25.41 -0.97
CA ASN A 118 -26.99 -26.45 -1.15
C ASN A 118 -27.24 -27.27 0.12
N VAL A 119 -26.49 -27.02 1.20
CA VAL A 119 -26.65 -27.73 2.48
C VAL A 119 -26.92 -26.72 3.60
N PRO A 120 -28.01 -26.89 4.38
CA PRO A 120 -28.29 -26.06 5.55
C PRO A 120 -27.12 -26.07 6.53
N GLY A 121 -26.82 -24.91 7.11
CA GLY A 121 -25.65 -24.76 7.98
C GLY A 121 -25.20 -23.33 8.14
N THR A 122 -24.08 -23.15 8.85
CA THR A 122 -23.44 -21.85 9.03
C THR A 122 -22.06 -21.85 8.38
N TYR A 123 -21.91 -21.04 7.35
CA TYR A 123 -20.66 -20.84 6.61
C TYR A 123 -20.02 -19.54 7.07
N ARG A 124 -18.70 -19.53 7.21
CA ARG A 124 -17.97 -18.38 7.74
C ARG A 124 -17.18 -17.72 6.63
N VAL A 125 -17.24 -16.40 6.59
CA VAL A 125 -16.27 -15.60 5.84
C VAL A 125 -15.30 -15.01 6.85
N ARG A 126 -14.04 -15.45 6.80
CA ARG A 126 -13.00 -15.02 7.74
C ARG A 126 -12.01 -14.09 7.08
N ASN A 127 -11.47 -13.14 7.83
CA ASN A 127 -10.17 -12.60 7.46
C ASN A 127 -9.09 -13.59 7.92
N THR A 128 -8.16 -13.91 7.04
CA THR A 128 -7.02 -14.78 7.34
C THR A 128 -5.71 -14.08 6.98
N PHE A 129 -4.61 -14.57 7.55
CA PHE A 129 -3.25 -14.16 7.21
C PHE A 129 -2.47 -15.30 6.55
N ALA A 130 -3.10 -16.46 6.36
CA ALA A 130 -2.51 -17.56 5.61
C ALA A 130 -2.52 -17.19 4.13
N TYR A 131 -1.36 -17.17 3.49
CA TYR A 131 -1.27 -16.92 2.06
C TYR A 131 -1.57 -18.21 1.28
N PRO A 132 -2.07 -18.11 0.03
CA PRO A 132 -2.11 -19.25 -0.87
C PRO A 132 -0.73 -19.88 -0.98
N ALA A 133 -0.68 -21.21 -1.06
CA ALA A 133 0.57 -21.96 -1.08
C ALA A 133 1.23 -21.98 -2.46
N ASN A 134 1.29 -20.80 -3.05
CA ASN A 134 1.99 -20.49 -4.28
C ASN A 134 3.08 -19.50 -3.89
N HIS A 135 4.33 -19.87 -4.13
CA HIS A 135 5.49 -19.09 -3.72
C HIS A 135 5.46 -17.67 -4.29
N THR A 136 5.06 -17.50 -5.55
CA THR A 136 4.89 -16.18 -6.18
C THR A 136 3.85 -15.35 -5.43
N VAL A 137 2.70 -15.94 -5.10
CA VAL A 137 1.61 -15.25 -4.39
C VAL A 137 2.05 -14.82 -2.99
N PHE A 138 2.71 -15.73 -2.26
CA PHE A 138 3.29 -15.42 -0.97
C PHE A 138 4.31 -14.28 -1.05
N GLN A 139 5.23 -14.34 -2.01
CA GLN A 139 6.29 -13.34 -2.16
C GLN A 139 5.74 -11.94 -2.40
N THR A 140 4.68 -11.85 -3.19
CA THR A 140 4.01 -10.60 -3.53
C THR A 140 3.19 -10.06 -2.35
N LEU A 141 2.41 -10.92 -1.68
CA LEU A 141 1.49 -10.49 -0.62
C LEU A 141 2.12 -10.29 0.74
N GLN A 142 3.24 -10.95 1.06
CA GLN A 142 3.85 -10.89 2.41
C GLN A 142 4.22 -9.47 2.85
N CYS A 143 4.40 -8.57 1.90
CA CYS A 143 4.80 -7.19 2.14
C CYS A 143 3.61 -6.22 2.11
N ASN A 144 2.46 -6.66 1.58
CA ASN A 144 1.25 -5.86 1.53
C ASN A 144 0.71 -5.60 2.94
N PRO A 145 0.01 -4.47 3.18
CA PRO A 145 -0.48 -4.08 4.49
C PRO A 145 -1.73 -4.90 4.89
N VAL A 146 -1.62 -6.23 4.91
CA VAL A 146 -2.72 -7.14 5.25
C VAL A 146 -2.89 -7.23 6.76
N TYR A 147 -4.13 -7.20 7.23
CA TYR A 147 -4.42 -7.48 8.63
C TYR A 147 -4.03 -8.91 8.99
N GLN A 148 -2.99 -9.04 9.83
CA GLN A 148 -2.53 -10.32 10.39
C GLN A 148 -3.46 -10.80 11.52
N THR A 149 -4.73 -11.03 11.19
CA THR A 149 -5.74 -11.50 12.14
C THR A 149 -6.51 -12.65 11.55
N ASN A 150 -6.80 -13.66 12.39
CA ASN A 150 -7.72 -14.73 12.05
C ASN A 150 -9.02 -14.49 12.81
N VAL A 151 -9.98 -13.86 12.14
CA VAL A 151 -11.28 -13.47 12.72
C VAL A 151 -12.38 -13.71 11.72
N THR A 152 -13.54 -14.17 12.19
CA THR A 152 -14.77 -14.15 11.38
C THR A 152 -15.16 -12.70 11.11
N LEU A 153 -15.42 -12.39 9.83
CA LEU A 153 -15.97 -11.11 9.40
C LEU A 153 -17.49 -11.14 9.49
N PHE A 154 -18.13 -12.15 8.89
CA PHE A 154 -19.57 -12.39 8.95
C PHE A 154 -19.87 -13.88 8.72
N ASN A 155 -21.10 -14.28 9.03
CA ASN A 155 -21.62 -15.62 8.79
C ASN A 155 -22.68 -15.59 7.69
N ILE A 156 -22.74 -16.65 6.89
CA ILE A 156 -23.84 -16.97 5.98
C ILE A 156 -24.57 -18.17 6.59
N VAL A 157 -25.82 -17.98 7.01
CA VAL A 157 -26.68 -19.03 7.55
C VAL A 157 -27.63 -19.48 6.46
N VAL A 158 -27.57 -20.76 6.12
CA VAL A 158 -28.44 -21.40 5.14
C VAL A 158 -29.51 -22.17 5.91
N ASN A 159 -30.76 -21.74 5.77
CA ASN A 159 -31.89 -22.43 6.41
C ASN A 159 -32.34 -23.65 5.58
N SER A 160 -33.26 -24.45 6.12
CA SER A 160 -33.80 -25.63 5.45
C SER A 160 -34.92 -25.33 4.44
N THR A 161 -35.32 -24.05 4.29
CA THR A 161 -36.31 -23.65 3.30
C THR A 161 -35.65 -23.70 1.93
N THR A 162 -36.26 -24.43 1.00
CA THR A 162 -35.76 -24.53 -0.39
C THR A 162 -36.42 -23.49 -1.27
N VAL A 163 -35.65 -22.73 -2.04
CA VAL A 163 -36.22 -21.81 -3.05
C VAL A 163 -36.70 -22.61 -4.26
N ALA A 164 -37.92 -22.32 -4.73
CA ALA A 164 -38.44 -22.87 -5.97
C ALA A 164 -37.68 -22.30 -7.18
N ALA A 165 -36.89 -23.15 -7.86
CA ALA A 165 -36.51 -23.11 -9.27
C ALA A 165 -36.05 -21.79 -9.97
N ASN A 166 -35.66 -20.72 -9.26
CA ASN A 166 -34.75 -19.70 -9.83
C ASN A 166 -33.27 -20.08 -9.65
N SER A 167 -33.02 -21.38 -9.44
CA SER A 167 -31.71 -22.03 -9.42
C SER A 167 -31.02 -22.13 -10.80
N ALA A 168 -31.64 -21.58 -11.85
CA ALA A 168 -31.20 -21.70 -13.25
C ALA A 168 -30.04 -20.77 -13.65
N LEU A 169 -29.60 -19.88 -12.77
CA LEU A 169 -28.41 -19.07 -13.03
C LEU A 169 -27.18 -19.98 -13.07
N ASP A 170 -26.61 -20.12 -14.27
CA ASP A 170 -25.30 -20.73 -14.50
C ASP A 170 -24.23 -19.62 -14.42
N PRO A 171 -23.40 -19.61 -13.35
CA PRO A 171 -22.34 -18.62 -13.19
C PRO A 171 -21.35 -18.59 -14.34
N GLU A 172 -21.06 -19.74 -14.96
CA GLU A 172 -20.06 -19.84 -16.03
C GLU A 172 -20.61 -19.33 -17.38
N ALA A 173 -21.93 -19.27 -17.53
CA ALA A 173 -22.62 -18.72 -18.70
C ALA A 173 -23.09 -17.25 -18.53
N LEU A 174 -22.76 -16.59 -17.42
CA LEU A 174 -23.11 -15.18 -17.22
C LEU A 174 -22.47 -14.29 -18.28
N ALA A 175 -23.31 -13.53 -18.99
CA ALA A 175 -22.88 -12.46 -19.87
C ALA A 175 -22.85 -11.13 -19.10
N PHE A 176 -21.70 -10.47 -19.10
CA PHE A 176 -21.54 -9.15 -18.50
C PHE A 176 -21.63 -8.05 -19.56
N PRO A 177 -22.03 -6.82 -19.19
CA PRO A 177 -22.06 -5.70 -20.11
C PRO A 177 -20.70 -5.52 -20.82
N PRO A 178 -20.70 -5.22 -22.14
CA PRO A 178 -19.46 -4.96 -22.85
C PRO A 178 -18.78 -3.71 -22.28
N LYS A 179 -17.46 -3.72 -22.25
CA LYS A 179 -16.68 -2.55 -21.86
C LYS A 179 -16.58 -1.61 -23.05
N VAL A 180 -17.12 -0.41 -22.91
CA VAL A 180 -17.22 0.59 -23.99
C VAL A 180 -16.76 1.96 -23.50
N GLY A 181 -16.50 2.90 -24.42
CA GLY A 181 -16.05 4.25 -24.07
C GLY A 181 -14.76 4.24 -23.26
N TYR A 182 -14.74 4.96 -22.13
CA TYR A 182 -13.56 5.03 -21.26
C TYR A 182 -13.09 3.67 -20.69
N LEU A 183 -13.95 2.64 -20.71
CA LEU A 183 -13.63 1.26 -20.29
C LEU A 183 -13.32 0.32 -21.46
N ALA A 184 -13.40 0.78 -22.71
CA ALA A 184 -13.10 -0.05 -23.87
C ALA A 184 -11.69 -0.66 -23.77
N ASP A 185 -11.57 -1.94 -24.12
CA ASP A 185 -10.32 -2.70 -23.96
C ASP A 185 -9.12 -1.96 -24.56
N THR A 186 -8.08 -1.78 -23.74
CA THR A 186 -6.84 -1.12 -24.11
C THR A 186 -5.71 -2.12 -24.34
N ILE A 187 -5.90 -3.41 -24.05
CA ILE A 187 -4.87 -4.44 -24.24
C ILE A 187 -4.79 -4.86 -25.70
N GLN A 188 -5.92 -5.10 -26.36
CA GLN A 188 -6.03 -5.53 -27.75
C GLN A 188 -6.43 -4.39 -28.70
N THR A 189 -6.24 -3.14 -28.29
CA THR A 189 -6.57 -1.97 -29.12
C THR A 189 -5.54 -1.75 -30.24
N ALA A 190 -6.02 -1.19 -31.36
CA ALA A 190 -5.17 -0.66 -32.43
C ALA A 190 -4.79 0.82 -32.21
N GLU A 191 -5.35 1.47 -31.20
CA GLU A 191 -5.04 2.85 -30.84
C GLU A 191 -3.60 3.01 -30.34
N VAL A 192 -3.04 4.20 -30.52
CA VAL A 192 -1.68 4.50 -30.10
C VAL A 192 -1.59 4.51 -28.56
N ILE A 193 -0.59 3.81 -28.04
CA ILE A 193 -0.28 3.78 -26.60
C ILE A 193 0.85 4.77 -26.33
N HIS A 194 0.57 5.76 -25.48
CA HIS A 194 1.55 6.75 -25.05
C HIS A 194 2.18 6.31 -23.72
N SER A 195 3.50 6.29 -23.65
CA SER A 195 4.23 6.11 -22.38
C SER A 195 4.66 7.46 -21.78
N GLU A 196 4.71 8.51 -22.60
CA GLU A 196 5.20 9.84 -22.22
C GLU A 196 4.07 10.85 -22.09
N PRO A 197 4.00 11.57 -20.96
CA PRO A 197 3.15 12.75 -20.89
C PRO A 197 3.69 13.84 -21.82
N ARG A 198 2.86 14.85 -22.10
CA ARG A 198 3.30 16.02 -22.86
C ARG A 198 4.42 16.76 -22.12
N CYS A 199 4.30 16.84 -20.79
CA CYS A 199 5.30 17.45 -19.92
C CYS A 199 5.34 16.78 -18.55
N THR A 200 6.49 16.86 -17.90
CA THR A 200 6.72 16.45 -16.50
C THR A 200 7.31 17.63 -15.74
N ASN A 201 6.87 17.83 -14.49
CA ASN A 201 7.34 18.93 -13.63
C ASN A 201 8.40 18.48 -12.60
N TYR A 202 8.95 17.28 -12.76
CA TYR A 202 9.98 16.71 -11.88
C TYR A 202 11.18 16.23 -12.70
N ASP A 203 12.34 16.07 -12.06
CA ASP A 203 13.58 15.65 -12.73
C ASP A 203 13.43 14.24 -13.32
N THR A 204 13.34 14.17 -14.65
CA THR A 204 13.19 12.94 -15.45
C THR A 204 14.50 12.48 -16.07
N THR A 205 15.66 13.04 -15.68
CA THR A 205 16.96 12.73 -16.32
C THR A 205 17.32 11.24 -16.36
N GLU A 206 16.70 10.41 -15.51
CA GLU A 206 16.90 8.96 -15.53
C GLU A 206 15.78 8.17 -16.24
N PHE A 207 14.56 8.70 -16.39
CA PHE A 207 13.43 7.93 -16.94
C PHE A 207 12.34 8.80 -17.59
N PRO A 208 12.26 8.82 -18.93
CA PRO A 208 11.17 9.45 -19.66
C PRO A 208 10.02 8.44 -19.68
N HIS A 209 9.23 8.27 -18.63
CA HIS A 209 7.99 7.47 -18.67
C HIS A 209 7.00 8.01 -17.64
N PHE A 210 5.71 7.71 -17.78
CA PHE A 210 4.71 7.86 -16.71
C PHE A 210 5.02 6.89 -15.56
N LEU A 211 6.09 7.19 -14.82
CA LEU A 211 6.56 6.42 -13.70
C LEU A 211 5.96 6.98 -12.44
N LEU A 212 5.37 6.11 -11.63
CA LEU A 212 4.89 6.45 -10.30
C LEU A 212 5.85 5.83 -9.29
N LYS A 213 6.98 6.52 -9.13
CA LYS A 213 8.05 6.19 -8.20
C LYS A 213 7.69 6.68 -6.80
N ARG A 214 8.02 5.83 -5.83
CA ARG A 214 7.98 6.17 -4.41
C ARG A 214 9.25 6.89 -3.98
N PHE A 215 9.12 7.95 -3.20
CA PHE A 215 10.20 8.54 -2.39
C PHE A 215 10.03 8.15 -0.91
N PRO A 216 11.12 8.10 -0.11
CA PRO A 216 11.40 6.96 0.75
C PRO A 216 10.31 6.65 1.78
N ASP A 217 9.99 5.36 1.86
CA ASP A 217 9.39 4.73 3.02
C ASP A 217 10.20 5.11 4.28
N PRO A 218 9.59 5.61 5.36
CA PRO A 218 10.29 5.89 6.61
C PRO A 218 10.85 4.65 7.34
N LYS A 219 10.94 3.50 6.68
CA LYS A 219 11.77 2.37 7.10
C LYS A 219 13.28 2.63 6.92
N ASN A 220 13.69 3.63 6.12
CA ASN A 220 15.06 4.13 6.10
C ASN A 220 15.16 5.49 6.83
N THR A 221 16.28 5.76 7.49
CA THR A 221 16.38 6.63 8.68
C THR A 221 16.41 8.14 8.47
N SER A 222 16.33 8.67 7.25
CA SER A 222 16.50 10.12 7.08
C SER A 222 15.97 10.67 5.76
N VAL A 223 14.70 11.11 5.74
CA VAL A 223 14.26 12.36 5.09
C VAL A 223 13.03 12.87 5.84
N CYS A 224 13.12 14.07 6.40
CA CYS A 224 12.01 14.86 6.91
C CYS A 224 11.93 16.12 6.05
N SER A 225 10.73 16.69 5.92
CA SER A 225 10.58 18.00 5.30
C SER A 225 9.93 18.93 6.30
N THR A 226 10.44 20.15 6.38
CA THR A 226 9.79 21.24 7.11
C THR A 226 8.87 21.95 6.14
N VAL A 227 7.58 22.02 6.46
CA VAL A 227 6.61 22.82 5.73
C VAL A 227 6.25 24.00 6.61
N SER A 228 6.54 25.20 6.14
CA SER A 228 6.07 26.44 6.76
C SER A 228 4.67 26.73 6.23
N ALA A 229 3.67 26.69 7.11
CA ALA A 229 2.28 27.00 6.79
C ALA A 229 1.79 28.14 7.67
N ASP A 230 1.10 29.10 7.07
CA ASP A 230 0.37 30.12 7.84
C ASP A 230 -0.99 29.52 8.23
N ILE A 231 -1.21 29.32 9.52
CA ILE A 231 -2.48 28.79 10.04
C ILE A 231 -3.23 29.99 10.64
N ASN A 232 -4.39 30.30 10.06
CA ASN A 232 -5.27 31.37 10.55
C ASN A 232 -5.41 31.28 12.08
N ASP A 233 -5.28 32.42 12.77
CA ASP A 233 -5.28 32.58 14.24
C ASP A 233 -4.05 32.03 14.99
N PHE A 234 -3.13 31.34 14.33
CA PHE A 234 -1.90 30.79 14.91
C PHE A 234 -0.61 31.33 14.27
N GLY A 235 -0.72 32.10 13.18
CA GLY A 235 0.42 32.67 12.45
C GLY A 235 1.27 31.61 11.73
N GLN A 236 2.49 31.97 11.34
CA GLN A 236 3.42 31.03 10.72
C GLN A 236 3.77 29.88 11.67
N GLN A 237 3.51 28.66 11.20
CA GLN A 237 3.85 27.41 11.86
C GLN A 237 4.83 26.63 11.00
N GLU A 238 5.90 26.13 11.62
CA GLU A 238 6.80 25.17 10.98
C GLU A 238 6.43 23.74 11.39
N LEU A 239 6.06 22.94 10.39
CA LEU A 239 5.73 21.54 10.58
C LEU A 239 6.87 20.68 10.04
N THR A 240 7.69 20.14 10.94
CA THR A 240 8.64 19.08 10.59
C THR A 240 7.92 17.74 10.62
N ALA A 241 7.69 17.15 9.45
CA ALA A 241 7.01 15.87 9.32
C ALA A 241 7.78 14.91 8.41
N LYS A 242 7.55 13.61 8.64
CA LYS A 242 7.86 12.57 7.64
C LYS A 242 6.84 12.70 6.53
N LEU A 243 7.16 13.50 5.52
CA LEU A 243 6.36 13.62 4.33
C LEU A 243 6.54 12.39 3.44
N PHE A 244 5.47 12.04 2.76
CA PHE A 244 5.48 11.08 1.67
C PHE A 244 5.27 11.84 0.36
N GLY A 245 5.60 11.21 -0.75
CA GLY A 245 5.46 11.82 -2.05
C GLY A 245 5.38 10.82 -3.18
N ILE A 246 4.96 11.32 -4.33
CA ILE A 246 4.95 10.62 -5.60
C ILE A 246 5.97 11.36 -6.50
N ASN A 247 6.88 10.62 -7.12
CA ASN A 247 7.88 11.18 -8.05
C ASN A 247 8.75 12.31 -7.46
N GLY A 248 8.98 12.28 -6.15
CA GLY A 248 9.91 13.19 -5.46
C GLY A 248 9.23 14.43 -4.94
N GLN A 249 7.94 14.56 -5.20
CA GLN A 249 7.12 15.68 -4.81
C GLN A 249 6.12 15.23 -3.74
N TYR A 250 6.02 16.00 -2.67
CA TYR A 250 4.86 15.93 -1.78
C TYR A 250 3.64 16.52 -2.50
N PHE A 251 2.45 16.20 -2.00
CA PHE A 251 1.23 16.72 -2.60
C PHE A 251 1.19 18.25 -2.61
N ARG A 252 1.02 18.82 -3.80
CA ARG A 252 0.73 20.23 -4.04
C ARG A 252 -0.54 20.32 -4.86
N THR A 253 -1.42 21.27 -4.52
CA THR A 253 -2.69 21.46 -5.23
C THR A 253 -2.55 22.26 -6.53
N ASP A 254 -1.46 23.00 -6.67
CA ASP A 254 -1.19 23.95 -7.75
C ASP A 254 -0.20 23.44 -8.80
N LEU A 255 0.48 22.32 -8.54
CA LEU A 255 1.51 21.77 -9.42
C LEU A 255 1.19 20.33 -9.84
N PRO A 256 0.81 20.07 -11.10
CA PRO A 256 0.63 18.71 -11.61
C PRO A 256 1.97 17.97 -11.67
N LEU A 257 1.94 16.66 -11.45
CA LEU A 257 3.09 15.77 -11.71
C LEU A 257 3.40 15.69 -13.21
N ALA A 258 2.35 15.69 -14.03
CA ALA A 258 2.41 15.57 -15.47
C ALA A 258 1.16 16.16 -16.13
N VAL A 259 1.30 16.53 -17.41
CA VAL A 259 0.17 16.95 -18.26
C VAL A 259 0.01 15.96 -19.41
N VAL A 260 -1.22 15.52 -19.66
CA VAL A 260 -1.57 14.54 -20.68
C VAL A 260 -2.67 15.08 -21.60
N ALA A 261 -2.70 14.57 -22.83
CA ALA A 261 -3.72 14.92 -23.81
C ALA A 261 -5.07 14.27 -23.47
N PRO A 262 -6.21 14.91 -23.79
CA PRO A 262 -7.49 14.22 -23.83
C PRO A 262 -7.56 13.22 -24.99
N ASN A 263 -8.46 12.25 -24.86
CA ASN A 263 -8.75 11.21 -25.84
C ASN A 263 -7.51 10.39 -26.29
N GLN A 264 -6.66 10.01 -25.34
CA GLN A 264 -5.51 9.15 -25.57
C GLN A 264 -5.49 7.98 -24.58
N ILE A 265 -4.65 6.98 -24.86
CA ILE A 265 -4.34 5.89 -23.95
C ILE A 265 -2.91 6.07 -23.43
N TYR A 266 -2.76 6.09 -22.11
CA TYR A 266 -1.47 6.20 -21.43
C TYR A 266 -1.12 4.92 -20.70
N GLU A 267 0.09 4.41 -20.90
CA GLU A 267 0.66 3.31 -20.11
C GLU A 267 1.43 3.86 -18.90
N LEU A 268 0.92 3.52 -17.72
CA LEU A 268 1.46 3.87 -16.41
C LEU A 268 2.41 2.77 -15.94
N SER A 269 3.61 3.15 -15.53
CA SER A 269 4.58 2.27 -14.88
C SER A 269 4.57 2.53 -13.37
N ILE A 270 4.02 1.61 -12.58
CA ILE A 270 3.68 1.86 -11.19
C ILE A 270 4.66 1.12 -10.25
N MET A 271 5.36 1.88 -9.40
CA MET A 271 6.28 1.36 -8.36
C MET A 271 5.71 1.54 -6.93
N PHE A 272 4.40 1.67 -6.81
CA PHE A 272 3.69 1.87 -5.54
C PHE A 272 3.73 0.62 -4.66
N PHE A 273 4.80 0.49 -3.88
CA PHE A 273 5.01 -0.70 -3.06
C PHE A 273 5.54 -0.40 -1.66
N SER A 274 5.00 -1.02 -0.61
CA SER A 274 3.79 -1.87 -0.56
C SER A 274 2.53 -1.03 -0.30
N HIS A 275 2.17 -0.16 -1.26
CA HIS A 275 1.08 0.83 -1.12
C HIS A 275 -0.07 0.47 -2.03
N PRO A 276 -1.33 0.58 -1.58
CA PRO A 276 -2.46 0.55 -2.49
C PRO A 276 -2.43 1.81 -3.35
N PHE A 277 -2.12 1.67 -4.64
CA PHE A 277 -2.24 2.74 -5.60
C PHE A 277 -3.71 2.92 -5.95
N HIS A 278 -4.24 4.12 -5.77
CA HIS A 278 -5.57 4.51 -6.20
C HIS A 278 -5.48 5.71 -7.17
N GLN A 279 -6.30 5.68 -8.21
CA GLN A 279 -6.47 6.76 -9.18
C GLN A 279 -7.94 7.14 -9.27
N HIS A 280 -8.24 8.44 -9.22
CA HIS A 280 -9.58 8.98 -9.37
C HIS A 280 -9.99 9.02 -10.85
N ILE A 281 -11.29 9.24 -11.10
CA ILE A 281 -11.90 9.50 -12.41
C ILE A 281 -11.71 8.38 -13.44
N ASN A 282 -10.48 8.18 -13.91
CA ASN A 282 -10.12 7.21 -14.91
C ASN A 282 -9.66 5.92 -14.22
N PRO A 283 -10.39 4.80 -14.32
CA PRO A 283 -9.83 3.51 -13.93
C PRO A 283 -8.68 3.12 -14.87
N PHE A 284 -7.91 2.12 -14.49
CA PHE A 284 -6.80 1.61 -15.27
C PHE A 284 -6.95 0.10 -15.53
N GLN A 285 -6.51 -0.33 -16.70
CA GLN A 285 -6.52 -1.72 -17.12
C GLN A 285 -5.14 -2.35 -16.94
N LEU A 286 -5.08 -3.49 -16.27
CA LEU A 286 -3.83 -4.20 -16.03
C LEU A 286 -3.27 -4.79 -17.33
N THR A 287 -2.00 -4.51 -17.62
CA THR A 287 -1.34 -5.06 -18.82
C THR A 287 -0.65 -6.40 -18.56
N SER A 288 -0.54 -6.81 -17.29
CA SER A 288 0.12 -8.05 -16.88
C SER A 288 -0.63 -8.78 -15.78
N ASN A 289 -0.51 -10.11 -15.74
CA ASN A 289 -0.96 -10.92 -14.62
C ASN A 289 -0.14 -10.61 -13.37
N ILE A 290 -0.82 -10.31 -12.26
CA ILE A 290 -0.20 -10.01 -10.98
C ILE A 290 -0.41 -11.22 -10.07
N SER A 291 0.69 -11.75 -9.52
CA SER A 291 0.64 -12.85 -8.56
C SER A 291 -0.13 -14.07 -9.12
N ASN A 292 0.20 -14.49 -10.35
CA ASN A 292 -0.49 -15.57 -11.07
C ASN A 292 -2.01 -15.36 -11.20
N GLY A 293 -2.46 -14.12 -11.36
CA GLY A 293 -3.88 -13.77 -11.47
C GLY A 293 -4.63 -13.69 -10.14
N PHE A 294 -3.96 -13.94 -9.00
CA PHE A 294 -4.59 -13.88 -7.69
C PHE A 294 -4.98 -12.46 -7.29
N ILE A 295 -4.12 -11.48 -7.55
CA ILE A 295 -4.42 -10.06 -7.23
C ILE A 295 -5.15 -9.39 -8.41
N GLY A 296 -4.76 -9.74 -9.63
CA GLY A 296 -5.37 -9.29 -10.87
C GLY A 296 -4.75 -9.96 -12.08
N GLN A 297 -5.53 -10.10 -13.14
CA GLN A 297 -5.19 -10.70 -14.42
C GLN A 297 -5.03 -9.62 -15.48
N THR A 298 -4.28 -9.93 -16.54
CA THR A 298 -4.21 -9.07 -17.73
C THR A 298 -5.63 -8.79 -18.25
N GLY A 299 -5.92 -7.53 -18.59
CA GLY A 299 -7.22 -7.08 -19.10
C GLY A 299 -8.22 -6.68 -18.01
N GLU A 300 -7.94 -6.93 -16.72
CA GLU A 300 -8.80 -6.44 -15.65
C GLU A 300 -8.71 -4.93 -15.51
N TRP A 301 -9.87 -4.29 -15.35
CA TRP A 301 -9.96 -2.91 -14.95
C TRP A 301 -10.04 -2.79 -13.43
N ARG A 302 -9.32 -1.81 -12.89
CA ARG A 302 -9.20 -1.50 -11.48
C ARG A 302 -9.10 0.01 -11.33
N ASP A 303 -9.48 0.53 -10.16
CA ASP A 303 -9.10 1.89 -9.77
C ASP A 303 -8.21 1.90 -8.53
N VAL A 304 -8.09 0.75 -7.86
CA VAL A 304 -7.19 0.58 -6.72
C VAL A 304 -6.59 -0.81 -6.68
N ILE A 305 -5.28 -0.87 -6.49
CA ILE A 305 -4.57 -2.14 -6.37
C ILE A 305 -3.32 -2.00 -5.51
N SER A 306 -3.13 -3.00 -4.64
CA SER A 306 -1.89 -3.21 -3.91
C SER A 306 -1.24 -4.48 -4.46
N SER A 307 -0.49 -4.33 -5.56
CA SER A 307 -0.04 -5.43 -6.42
C SER A 307 1.12 -6.24 -5.86
N GLY A 308 1.83 -5.74 -4.86
CA GLY A 308 3.20 -6.19 -4.55
C GLY A 308 4.19 -5.91 -5.72
N CYS A 309 5.49 -6.24 -5.58
CA CYS A 309 6.46 -6.15 -6.68
C CYS A 309 6.98 -7.54 -7.10
N PRO A 310 7.38 -7.72 -8.38
CA PRO A 310 7.98 -8.96 -8.87
C PRO A 310 9.28 -9.35 -8.16
N HIS A 311 10.05 -8.37 -7.67
CA HIS A 311 11.37 -8.56 -7.04
C HIS A 311 11.31 -8.58 -5.49
N HIS A 312 10.29 -9.23 -4.90
CA HIS A 312 10.05 -9.30 -3.44
C HIS A 312 9.67 -7.95 -2.79
N CYS A 313 10.01 -7.77 -1.51
CA CYS A 313 9.76 -6.56 -0.74
C CYS A 313 10.68 -5.38 -1.09
N VAL A 314 11.28 -5.38 -2.28
CA VAL A 314 12.21 -4.36 -2.74
C VAL A 314 11.74 -3.86 -4.10
N ALA A 315 11.51 -2.55 -4.20
CA ALA A 315 11.28 -1.92 -5.49
C ALA A 315 12.62 -1.87 -6.25
N SER A 316 12.65 -2.36 -7.48
CA SER A 316 13.76 -2.05 -8.39
C SER A 316 13.53 -0.65 -8.95
N PRO A 317 14.54 0.24 -8.98
CA PRO A 317 14.40 1.54 -9.62
C PRO A 317 14.14 1.42 -11.13
N THR A 318 14.49 0.28 -11.74
CA THR A 318 14.41 0.04 -13.19
C THR A 318 13.25 -0.84 -13.62
N VAL A 319 12.53 -1.48 -12.68
CA VAL A 319 11.44 -2.42 -13.01
C VAL A 319 10.19 -2.04 -12.23
N PRO A 320 9.10 -1.62 -12.90
CA PRO A 320 7.86 -1.30 -12.22
C PRO A 320 7.25 -2.54 -11.56
N CYS A 321 6.48 -2.32 -10.50
CA CYS A 321 5.81 -3.39 -9.78
C CYS A 321 4.64 -3.95 -10.61
N PHE A 322 3.98 -3.09 -11.38
CA PHE A 322 3.09 -3.47 -12.47
C PHE A 322 2.98 -2.31 -13.46
N LYS A 323 2.47 -2.64 -14.65
CA LYS A 323 2.05 -1.66 -15.64
C LYS A 323 0.54 -1.71 -15.81
N ALA A 324 -0.05 -0.55 -16.09
CA ALA A 324 -1.47 -0.43 -16.36
C ALA A 324 -1.73 0.64 -17.42
N ARG A 325 -2.87 0.57 -18.11
CA ARG A 325 -3.27 1.56 -19.12
C ARG A 325 -4.48 2.33 -18.64
N THR A 326 -4.47 3.64 -18.77
CA THR A 326 -5.61 4.51 -18.49
C THR A 326 -6.00 5.26 -19.75
N ARG A 327 -7.28 5.61 -19.88
CA ARG A 327 -7.81 6.34 -21.04
C ARG A 327 -8.35 7.69 -20.63
N THR A 328 -7.92 8.76 -21.29
CA THR A 328 -8.24 10.16 -20.98
C THR A 328 -9.42 10.71 -21.79
N GLN A 329 -10.45 9.91 -22.02
CA GLN A 329 -11.49 10.22 -23.02
C GLN A 329 -12.55 11.25 -22.56
N ASP A 330 -13.13 11.06 -21.37
CA ASP A 330 -14.39 11.73 -21.00
C ASP A 330 -14.23 12.84 -19.93
N TYR A 331 -12.99 13.18 -19.56
CA TYR A 331 -12.70 14.15 -18.51
C TYR A 331 -11.50 15.03 -18.89
N THR A 332 -11.65 16.34 -18.70
CA THR A 332 -10.57 17.35 -18.77
C THR A 332 -10.43 17.98 -17.38
N GLY A 333 -9.21 18.07 -16.88
CA GLY A 333 -8.91 18.57 -15.54
C GLY A 333 -7.98 17.67 -14.73
N LYS A 334 -7.99 17.85 -13.41
CA LYS A 334 -7.05 17.21 -12.47
C LYS A 334 -7.52 15.81 -12.11
N VAL A 335 -6.67 14.81 -12.33
CA VAL A 335 -6.89 13.43 -11.91
C VAL A 335 -5.96 13.09 -10.76
N ILE A 336 -6.53 12.96 -9.57
CA ILE A 336 -5.79 12.64 -8.35
C ILE A 336 -5.36 11.18 -8.38
N MET A 337 -4.14 10.93 -7.92
CA MET A 337 -3.62 9.62 -7.63
C MET A 337 -2.92 9.63 -6.28
N HIS A 338 -3.12 8.57 -5.49
CA HIS A 338 -2.59 8.54 -4.13
C HIS A 338 -2.46 7.13 -3.58
N CYS A 339 -1.80 7.07 -2.43
CA CYS A 339 -1.80 5.88 -1.59
C CYS A 339 -3.11 5.79 -0.83
N HIS A 340 -3.87 4.72 -1.02
CA HIS A 340 -5.12 4.51 -0.28
C HIS A 340 -4.90 4.06 1.18
N PHE A 341 -3.65 4.00 1.65
CA PHE A 341 -3.34 4.02 3.08
C PHE A 341 -3.44 5.46 3.55
N LEU A 342 -4.58 5.82 4.14
CA LEU A 342 -4.93 7.22 4.40
C LEU A 342 -3.88 7.99 5.20
N PRO A 343 -3.19 7.41 6.20
CA PRO A 343 -2.12 8.14 6.88
C PRO A 343 -0.89 8.45 6.01
N HIS A 344 -0.75 7.87 4.81
CA HIS A 344 0.24 8.27 3.82
C HIS A 344 -0.32 9.32 2.86
N GLU A 345 -1.59 9.19 2.45
CA GLU A 345 -2.33 10.21 1.70
C GLU A 345 -2.27 11.57 2.41
N ASP A 346 -2.71 11.62 3.67
CA ASP A 346 -2.75 12.84 4.50
C ASP A 346 -1.36 13.45 4.73
N ARG A 347 -0.29 12.66 4.53
CA ARG A 347 1.11 13.09 4.67
C ARG A 347 1.79 13.37 3.33
N GLY A 348 1.03 13.46 2.26
CA GLY A 348 1.52 13.91 0.96
C GLY A 348 1.81 12.82 -0.06
N MET A 349 1.52 11.54 0.19
CA MET A 349 1.61 10.46 -0.81
C MET A 349 0.45 10.52 -1.82
N MET A 350 0.29 11.70 -2.40
CA MET A 350 -0.79 12.09 -3.30
C MET A 350 -0.21 13.06 -4.33
N GLY A 351 -0.78 13.04 -5.53
CA GLY A 351 -0.43 13.94 -6.63
C GLY A 351 -1.57 13.92 -7.65
N PHE A 352 -1.43 14.71 -8.69
CA PHE A 352 -2.36 14.66 -9.82
C PHE A 352 -1.61 14.77 -11.15
N TYR A 353 -2.16 14.15 -12.18
CA TYR A 353 -1.87 14.55 -13.55
C TYR A 353 -3.04 15.41 -14.04
N GLU A 354 -2.77 16.29 -14.99
CA GLU A 354 -3.79 17.14 -15.59
C GLU A 354 -4.06 16.69 -17.03
N ILE A 355 -5.32 16.43 -17.35
CA ILE A 355 -5.78 16.21 -18.72
C ILE A 355 -6.14 17.56 -19.30
N SER A 356 -5.39 18.03 -20.31
CA SER A 356 -5.62 19.33 -20.94
C SER A 356 -5.16 19.34 -22.39
N ASP A 357 -5.82 20.15 -23.21
CA ASP A 357 -5.39 20.44 -24.58
C ASP A 357 -4.22 21.42 -24.64
N GLU A 358 -3.96 22.17 -23.56
CA GLU A 358 -2.89 23.16 -23.52
C GLU A 358 -1.50 22.51 -23.60
N LEU A 359 -0.59 23.17 -24.32
CA LEU A 359 0.83 22.85 -24.31
C LEU A 359 1.42 23.45 -23.03
N CYS A 360 2.14 22.65 -22.26
CA CYS A 360 2.66 23.15 -20.99
C CYS A 360 3.70 24.24 -21.24
N THR A 361 3.62 25.30 -20.45
CA THR A 361 4.75 26.21 -20.28
C THR A 361 5.77 25.50 -19.40
N ASN A 362 7.02 25.36 -19.86
CA ASN A 362 8.09 24.73 -19.08
C ASN A 362 8.27 25.51 -17.77
N GLY A 363 7.64 25.04 -16.69
CA GLY A 363 7.80 25.58 -15.35
C GLY A 363 9.02 24.94 -14.70
N THR A 364 10.13 25.67 -14.59
CA THR A 364 11.24 25.29 -13.72
C THR A 364 10.84 25.52 -12.26
N SER A 365 9.92 24.72 -11.73
CA SER A 365 9.61 24.75 -10.31
C SER A 365 9.58 23.34 -9.76
N SER A 366 10.77 22.84 -9.47
CA SER A 366 10.92 21.78 -8.48
C SER A 366 11.21 22.47 -7.15
N PRO A 367 10.24 22.62 -6.22
CA PRO A 367 10.61 22.66 -4.83
C PRO A 367 10.91 21.20 -4.47
N LEU A 368 12.13 20.76 -4.81
CA LEU A 368 12.78 19.79 -3.95
C LEU A 368 12.76 20.37 -2.53
N PRO A 369 12.61 19.55 -1.49
CA PRO A 369 12.68 20.05 -0.12
C PRO A 369 13.93 20.91 0.03
N ASP A 370 13.74 22.13 0.53
CA ASP A 370 14.84 22.98 0.95
C ASP A 370 15.81 22.14 1.80
N ASN A 371 17.07 22.19 1.40
CA ASN A 371 18.26 22.06 2.22
C ASN A 371 18.45 20.87 3.18
N HIS A 372 18.08 19.63 2.85
CA HIS A 372 18.71 18.43 3.47
C HIS A 372 18.80 18.43 5.02
N GLN A 373 17.90 19.11 5.75
CA GLN A 373 18.01 19.17 7.22
C GLN A 373 17.61 17.82 7.83
N SER A 374 18.58 17.18 8.47
CA SER A 374 18.52 15.81 8.97
C SER A 374 17.58 15.66 10.17
N CYS A 375 16.68 14.68 10.11
CA CYS A 375 16.02 14.17 11.31
C CYS A 375 16.98 13.25 12.08
N ASP A 376 17.57 13.77 13.15
CA ASP A 376 18.35 12.97 14.08
C ASP A 376 17.38 12.22 15.03
N ILE A 377 17.14 10.94 14.76
CA ILE A 377 16.28 10.10 15.60
C ILE A 377 17.14 9.58 16.75
N THR A 378 17.15 10.26 17.90
CA THR A 378 17.69 9.64 19.12
C THR A 378 16.84 8.42 19.47
N GLN A 379 17.52 7.29 19.63
CA GLN A 379 16.94 5.96 19.74
C GLN A 379 15.84 5.84 20.81
N SER A 380 14.84 5.03 20.47
CA SER A 380 13.78 4.47 21.32
C SER A 380 12.54 5.35 21.55
N SER A 381 11.45 5.04 20.83
CA SER A 381 10.12 4.81 21.42
C SER A 381 9.03 4.69 20.35
N TYR A 382 8.71 3.44 19.96
CA TYR A 382 7.29 3.15 19.73
C TYR A 382 6.61 3.15 21.11
N GLN A 383 6.13 4.30 21.57
CA GLN A 383 5.24 4.36 22.73
C GLN A 383 4.10 5.32 22.42
N PHE A 384 2.94 4.73 22.10
CA PHE A 384 1.64 5.42 22.10
C PHE A 384 1.51 6.26 23.38
N CYS A 385 1.43 7.59 23.26
CA CYS A 385 1.03 8.45 24.35
C CYS A 385 -0.49 8.33 24.56
N LEU A 386 -0.87 7.71 25.68
CA LEU A 386 -2.17 7.89 26.31
C LEU A 386 -2.01 8.99 27.37
N LEU A 387 -2.98 9.90 27.41
CA LEU A 387 -3.19 10.87 28.49
C LEU A 387 -3.17 10.18 29.88
N SER A 388 -2.41 10.74 30.82
CA SER A 388 -2.92 11.00 32.17
C SER A 388 -2.08 12.02 32.93
N SER A 389 -2.81 12.97 33.51
CA SER A 389 -2.57 13.86 34.64
C SER A 389 -1.46 13.52 35.65
N GLN A 390 -0.82 14.60 36.10
CA GLN A 390 -0.18 14.87 37.40
C GLN A 390 1.02 14.01 37.82
N SER A 391 2.17 14.66 38.01
CA SER A 391 2.76 14.93 39.34
C SER A 391 4.28 15.19 39.25
N ASN A 392 4.65 16.45 39.52
CA ASN A 392 5.80 16.94 40.30
C ASN A 392 7.18 16.23 40.29
N ARG A 393 8.17 17.08 39.97
CA ARG A 393 9.43 17.40 40.69
C ARG A 393 10.62 16.42 40.72
N ASN A 394 11.77 17.05 40.43
CA ASN A 394 13.18 16.70 40.72
C ASN A 394 13.75 15.59 39.81
N ASP A 395 14.83 15.81 39.04
CA ASP A 395 16.18 16.06 39.56
C ASP A 395 17.04 16.92 38.63
N ALA A 396 17.49 18.06 39.17
CA ALA A 396 18.52 18.94 38.61
C ALA A 396 19.92 18.60 39.17
N LEU A 397 20.28 17.31 39.23
CA LEU A 397 21.52 16.86 39.90
C LEU A 397 22.50 16.08 39.01
N SER A 398 22.20 15.84 37.72
CA SER A 398 23.12 15.14 36.81
C SER A 398 23.93 16.05 35.87
N ALA A 399 23.59 17.35 35.75
CA ALA A 399 24.25 18.26 34.82
C ALA A 399 25.57 18.87 35.36
N ILE A 400 25.81 18.84 36.68
CA ILE A 400 26.98 19.49 37.29
C ILE A 400 28.21 18.56 37.33
N LEU A 401 28.04 17.25 37.18
CA LEU A 401 29.18 16.30 37.15
C LEU A 401 29.85 16.17 35.76
N CYS A 402 29.15 16.45 34.66
CA CYS A 402 29.72 16.26 33.31
C CYS A 402 30.59 17.42 32.81
N THR A 403 30.39 18.64 33.29
CA THR A 403 31.14 19.82 32.81
C THR A 403 32.56 19.90 33.35
N ASN A 404 32.81 19.36 34.55
CA ASN A 404 34.12 19.43 35.20
C ASN A 404 35.14 18.42 34.63
N ILE A 405 34.69 17.31 34.04
CA ILE A 405 35.60 16.27 33.49
C ILE A 405 36.21 16.71 32.15
N PHE A 406 35.46 17.43 31.32
CA PHE A 406 35.96 17.91 30.01
C PHE A 406 36.98 19.04 30.12
N ALA A 407 36.86 19.92 31.12
CA ALA A 407 37.82 21.01 31.33
C ALA A 407 39.22 20.48 31.74
N VAL A 408 39.25 19.43 32.57
CA VAL A 408 40.51 18.80 33.01
C VAL A 408 41.21 18.10 31.84
N PHE A 409 40.46 17.47 30.94
CA PHE A 409 41.04 16.79 29.77
C PHE A 409 41.69 17.77 28.78
N PHE A 410 41.07 18.94 28.56
CA PHE A 410 41.63 19.99 27.68
C PHE A 410 42.90 20.63 28.25
N LEU A 411 42.94 20.85 29.57
CA LEU A 411 44.14 21.37 30.24
C LEU A 411 45.31 20.39 30.11
N LEU A 412 45.08 19.08 30.27
CA LEU A 412 46.13 18.06 30.13
C LEU A 412 46.70 18.00 28.70
N LEU A 413 45.85 18.13 27.67
CA LEU A 413 46.30 18.17 26.27
C LEU A 413 47.11 19.43 25.96
N PHE A 414 46.74 20.58 26.53
CA PHE A 414 47.48 21.82 26.36
C PHE A 414 48.87 21.76 27.00
N PHE A 415 48.98 21.22 28.22
CA PHE A 415 50.29 21.02 28.85
C PHE A 415 51.16 19.99 28.11
N TYR A 416 50.55 18.94 27.55
CA TYR A 416 51.29 17.96 26.75
C TYR A 416 51.90 18.59 25.48
N SER A 417 51.15 19.45 24.78
CA SER A 417 51.66 20.13 23.57
C SER A 417 52.79 21.12 23.89
N LEU A 418 52.70 21.84 25.02
CA LEU A 418 53.76 22.72 25.51
C LEU A 418 55.05 21.96 25.85
N ILE A 419 54.94 20.75 26.42
CA ILE A 419 56.10 19.91 26.72
C ILE A 419 56.78 19.46 25.43
N LEU A 420 56.02 19.01 24.43
CA LEU A 420 56.57 18.62 23.13
C LEU A 420 57.27 19.79 22.43
N PHE A 421 56.67 20.98 22.46
CA PHE A 421 57.26 22.18 21.88
C PHE A 421 58.58 22.57 22.57
N LYS A 422 58.67 22.40 23.90
CA LYS A 422 59.90 22.67 24.66
C LYS A 422 61.02 21.67 24.33
N ILE A 423 60.68 20.40 24.10
CA ILE A 423 61.63 19.36 23.66
C ILE A 423 62.17 19.68 22.26
N GLU A 424 61.32 20.16 21.35
CA GLU A 424 61.70 20.57 19.99
C GLU A 424 62.72 21.72 20.02
N ILE A 425 62.50 22.73 20.87
CA ILE A 425 63.41 23.87 21.03
C ILE A 425 64.75 23.45 21.63
N GLN A 426 64.75 22.52 22.60
CA GLN A 426 65.98 22.00 23.21
C GLN A 426 66.81 21.21 22.19
N LYS A 427 66.18 20.41 21.32
CA LYS A 427 66.86 19.72 20.21
C LYS A 427 67.49 20.69 19.22
N LYS A 428 66.81 21.79 18.87
CA LYS A 428 67.37 22.83 17.97
C LYS A 428 68.53 23.60 18.60
N LYS A 429 68.51 23.87 19.91
CA LYS A 429 69.65 24.52 20.60
C LYS A 429 70.87 23.62 20.70
N SER A 430 70.70 22.31 20.88
CA SER A 430 71.83 21.34 20.88
C SER A 430 72.53 21.22 19.52
N PHE A 431 71.88 21.62 18.42
CA PHE A 431 72.45 21.57 17.07
C PHE A 431 73.31 22.80 16.74
N ILE A 432 73.16 23.90 17.50
CA ILE A 432 73.87 25.18 17.26
C ILE A 432 75.17 25.28 18.10
N THR A 433 75.35 24.44 19.14
CA THR A 433 76.58 24.38 19.95
C THR A 433 77.54 23.25 19.55
N LYS A 434 77.36 22.62 18.38
CA LYS A 434 78.25 21.57 17.84
C LYS A 434 78.81 21.87 16.44
N THR A 435 78.74 23.13 16.01
CA THR A 435 79.52 23.71 14.91
C THR A 435 80.49 24.72 15.47
#